data_AF-A0A7W8ENF7-F1
#
_entry.id   AF-A0A7W8ENF7-F1
#
_cell.length_a   1.000
_cell.length_b   1.000
_cell.length_c   1.000
_cell.angle_alpha   90.00
_cell.angle_beta   90.00
_cell.angle_gamma   90.00
#
_symmetry.space_group_name_H-M   'P 1'
#
loop_
_entity.id
_entity.type
_entity.pdbx_description
1 polymer ?
#
loop_
_entity_poly.entity_id
_entity_poly.type
_entity_poly.pdbx_seq_one_letter_code
_entity_poly.pdbx_strand_id
1 'polypeptide(L)'
;MTVKVLSANRLSDGVSVWLAADGHWASSIRGALLARHPEAVAALEAAGQQASRFDEVVDINLIEVEERGNELFPVRLRERIRLSGPTITPVVRLHSVAG
;
A
#
# COMPACT_ATOMS: atom_id res chain seq x y z
N MET A 1 1.99 10.53 -17.92
CA MET A 1 2.23 11.36 -16.71
C MET A 1 2.21 10.44 -15.52
N THR A 2 3.12 10.62 -14.57
CA THR A 2 3.16 9.81 -13.34
C THR A 2 2.55 10.60 -12.18
N VAL A 3 1.95 9.90 -11.24
CA VAL A 3 1.45 10.45 -9.98
C VAL A 3 2.01 9.61 -8.83
N LYS A 4 1.99 10.16 -7.62
CA LYS A 4 2.47 9.43 -6.44
C LYS A 4 1.32 8.83 -5.65
N VAL A 5 1.53 7.66 -5.09
CA VAL A 5 0.64 7.00 -4.12
C VAL A 5 1.47 6.48 -2.97
N LEU A 6 0.83 6.27 -1.81
CA LEU A 6 1.49 5.69 -0.65
C LEU A 6 1.24 4.19 -0.61
N SER A 7 2.31 3.42 -0.42
CA SER A 7 2.28 1.98 -0.24
C SER A 7 2.98 1.62 1.07
N ALA A 8 2.58 0.50 1.68
CA ALA A 8 3.21 -0.05 2.87
C ALA A 8 2.94 -1.55 2.98
N ASN A 9 3.47 -2.21 4.01
CA ASN A 9 3.01 -3.52 4.48
C ASN A 9 2.24 -3.34 5.78
N ARG A 10 1.04 -3.90 5.87
CA ARG A 10 0.32 -3.95 7.14
C ARG A 10 1.08 -4.82 8.14
N LEU A 11 1.25 -4.35 9.37
CA LEU A 11 2.10 -5.01 10.34
C LEU A 11 1.57 -6.38 10.75
N SER A 12 0.24 -6.54 10.85
CA SER A 12 -0.39 -7.75 11.38
C SER A 12 -0.22 -9.00 10.51
N ASP A 13 -0.18 -8.83 9.18
CA ASP A 13 -0.22 -9.93 8.21
C ASP A 13 0.83 -9.79 7.09
N GLY A 14 1.58 -8.69 7.04
CA GLY A 14 2.58 -8.41 6.02
C GLY A 14 2.00 -8.10 4.64
N VAL A 15 0.67 -8.01 4.50
CA VAL A 15 0.02 -7.76 3.20
C VAL A 15 0.37 -6.36 2.72
N SER A 16 0.66 -6.23 1.43
CA SER A 16 0.88 -4.93 0.82
C SER A 16 -0.43 -4.15 0.77
N VAL A 17 -0.37 -2.90 1.22
CA VAL A 17 -1.51 -2.00 1.32
C VAL A 17 -1.18 -0.65 0.71
N TRP A 18 -2.23 0.06 0.30
CA TRP A 18 -2.18 1.39 -0.28
C TRP A 18 -3.18 2.28 0.45
N LEU A 19 -2.79 3.53 0.71
CA LEU A 19 -3.68 4.47 1.38
C LEU A 19 -4.75 4.95 0.39
N ALA A 20 -6.01 4.62 0.68
CA ALA A 20 -7.15 5.01 -0.13
C ALA A 20 -7.57 6.47 0.15
N ALA A 21 -8.39 7.03 -0.74
CA ALA A 21 -8.87 8.42 -0.63
C ALA A 21 -9.75 8.68 0.60
N ASP A 22 -10.31 7.64 1.21
CA ASP A 22 -11.07 7.70 2.47
C ASP A 22 -10.18 7.63 3.72
N GLY A 23 -8.87 7.51 3.56
CA GLY A 23 -7.89 7.44 4.65
C GLY A 23 -7.67 6.03 5.21
N HIS A 24 -8.31 5.00 4.66
CA HIS A 24 -8.09 3.61 5.08
C HIS A 24 -7.01 2.91 4.25
N TRP A 25 -6.32 1.93 4.86
CA TRP A 25 -5.38 1.07 4.16
C TRP A 25 -6.09 -0.06 3.42
N ALA A 26 -6.09 0.01 2.09
CA ALA A 26 -6.68 -1.01 1.23
C ALA A 26 -5.62 -1.98 0.69
N SER A 27 -5.96 -3.26 0.54
CA SER A 27 -5.08 -4.28 -0.09
C SER A 27 -5.10 -4.22 -1.63
N SER A 28 -5.69 -3.18 -2.21
CA SER A 28 -5.70 -2.93 -3.64
C SER A 28 -5.17 -1.53 -3.90
N ILE A 29 -4.32 -1.39 -4.91
CA ILE A 29 -3.88 -0.08 -5.39
C ILE A 29 -5.03 0.70 -6.03
N ARG A 30 -6.10 0.02 -6.47
CA ARG A 30 -7.28 0.66 -7.03
C ARG A 30 -7.99 1.46 -5.93
N GLY A 31 -8.17 2.75 -6.18
CA GLY A 31 -8.76 3.68 -5.20
C GLY A 31 -7.73 4.34 -4.27
N ALA A 32 -6.44 4.08 -4.47
CA ALA A 32 -5.37 4.79 -3.77
C ALA A 32 -5.50 6.30 -3.97
N LEU A 33 -5.19 7.06 -2.92
CA LEU A 33 -5.15 8.52 -2.98
C LEU A 33 -4.00 8.95 -3.90
N LEU A 34 -4.36 9.63 -4.99
CA LEU A 34 -3.42 10.13 -5.99
C LEU A 34 -2.89 11.50 -5.58
N ALA A 35 -1.60 11.57 -5.22
CA ALA A 35 -0.96 12.83 -4.91
C ALA A 35 -0.57 13.59 -6.18
N ARG A 36 -1.51 14.42 -6.66
CA ARG A 36 -1.35 15.24 -7.87
C ARG A 36 -0.66 16.59 -7.63
N HIS A 37 -0.51 16.99 -6.37
CA HIS A 37 0.06 18.27 -5.96
C HIS A 37 0.87 18.12 -4.66
N PRO A 38 1.76 19.07 -4.32
CA PRO A 38 2.66 18.97 -3.17
C PRO A 38 1.97 18.76 -1.83
N GLU A 39 0.80 19.36 -1.61
CA GLU A 39 0.04 19.22 -0.37
C GLU A 39 -0.48 17.80 -0.19
N ALA A 40 -0.88 17.14 -1.27
CA ALA A 40 -1.30 15.74 -1.21
C ALA A 40 -0.10 14.81 -0.91
N VAL A 41 1.10 15.13 -1.40
CA VAL A 41 2.33 14.40 -1.03
C VAL A 41 2.58 14.53 0.47
N ALA A 42 2.54 15.76 1.01
CA ALA A 42 2.73 15.99 2.44
C ALA A 42 1.66 15.28 3.30
N ALA A 43 0.40 15.26 2.85
CA ALA A 43 -0.68 14.54 3.52
C ALA A 43 -0.43 13.02 3.57
N LEU A 44 0.03 12.42 2.47
CA LEU A 44 0.42 11.01 2.43
C LEU A 44 1.58 10.72 3.39
N GLU A 45 2.62 11.56 3.38
CA GLU A 45 3.76 11.40 4.30
C GLU A 45 3.34 11.48 5.77
N ALA A 46 2.47 12.43 6.11
CA ALA A 46 1.94 12.58 7.46
C ALA A 46 1.09 11.37 7.88
N ALA A 47 0.21 10.88 7.00
CA ALA A 47 -0.61 9.70 7.24
C ALA A 47 0.26 8.44 7.44
N GLY A 48 1.29 8.25 6.61
CA GLY A 48 2.25 7.16 6.77
C GLY A 48 2.98 7.21 8.10
N GLN A 49 3.50 8.38 8.49
CA GLN A 49 4.17 8.54 9.79
C GLN A 49 3.23 8.25 10.96
N GLN A 50 1.98 8.69 10.89
CA GLN A 50 0.98 8.41 11.90
C GLN A 50 0.73 6.90 12.02
N ALA A 51 0.47 6.22 10.89
CA ALA A 51 0.21 4.78 10.87
C ALA A 51 1.41 3.96 11.38
N SER A 52 2.64 4.39 11.10
CA SER A 52 3.85 3.77 11.69
C SER A 52 3.92 3.92 13.20
N ARG A 53 3.49 5.06 13.76
CA ARG A 53 3.50 5.30 15.22
C ARG A 53 2.43 4.48 15.95
N PHE A 54 1.37 4.09 15.25
CA PHE A 54 0.31 3.23 15.75
C PHE A 54 0.54 1.74 15.44
N ASP A 55 1.73 1.37 14.97
CA ASP A 55 2.08 -0.01 14.62
C ASP A 55 1.11 -0.65 13.61
N GLU A 56 0.51 0.17 12.73
CA GLU A 56 -0.46 -0.30 11.74
C GLU A 56 0.25 -0.84 10.49
N VAL A 57 1.34 -0.18 10.08
CA VAL A 57 2.09 -0.48 8.85
C VAL A 57 3.59 -0.29 9.02
N VAL A 58 4.36 -0.95 8.15
CA VAL A 58 5.82 -0.87 8.00
C VAL A 58 6.22 -0.74 6.54
N ASP A 59 7.50 -0.45 6.26
CA ASP A 59 8.03 -0.26 4.89
C ASP A 59 7.21 0.74 4.06
N ILE A 60 6.89 1.88 4.68
CA ILE A 60 6.10 2.94 4.05
C ILE A 60 6.93 3.58 2.93
N ASN A 61 6.33 3.67 1.75
CA ASN A 61 6.98 4.20 0.57
C ASN A 61 6.01 4.98 -0.31
N LEU A 62 6.43 6.19 -0.68
CA LEU A 62 5.76 7.00 -1.68
C LEU A 62 6.27 6.62 -3.07
N ILE A 63 5.43 5.94 -3.85
CA ILE A 63 5.81 5.35 -5.14
C ILE A 63 5.20 6.10 -6.31
N GLU A 64 5.91 6.11 -7.44
CA GLU A 64 5.39 6.64 -8.70
C GLU A 64 4.60 5.56 -9.45
N VAL A 65 3.41 5.95 -9.93
CA VAL A 65 2.53 5.13 -10.75
C VAL A 65 2.12 5.87 -12.02
N GLU A 66 1.95 5.12 -13.09
CA GLU A 66 1.33 5.58 -14.32
C GLU A 66 -0.17 5.28 -14.27
N GLU A 67 -0.99 6.25 -14.64
CA GLU A 67 -2.41 6.04 -14.89
C GLU A 67 -2.59 5.46 -16.30
N ARG A 68 -3.08 4.21 -16.38
CA ARG A 68 -3.32 3.49 -17.65
C ARG A 68 -4.80 3.14 -17.74
N GLY A 69 -5.59 4.08 -18.24
CA GLY A 69 -7.06 3.95 -18.24
C GLY A 69 -7.60 3.92 -16.81
N ASN A 70 -8.19 2.79 -16.41
CA ASN A 70 -8.75 2.61 -15.06
C ASN A 70 -7.79 1.90 -14.09
N GLU A 71 -6.54 1.66 -14.51
CA GLU A 71 -5.52 0.97 -13.72
C GLU A 71 -4.38 1.90 -13.33
N LEU A 72 -3.79 1.62 -12.16
CA LEU A 72 -2.57 2.25 -11.69
C LEU A 72 -1.42 1.26 -11.84
N PHE A 73 -0.38 1.67 -12.57
CA PHE A 73 0.74 0.80 -12.89
C PHE A 73 2.04 1.36 -12.29
N PRO A 74 2.64 0.69 -11.29
CA PRO A 74 3.89 1.16 -10.68
C PRO A 74 5.04 1.26 -11.67
N VAL A 75 5.80 2.36 -11.60
CA VAL A 75 6.93 2.60 -12.51
C VAL A 75 8.07 1.62 -12.24
N ARG A 76 8.40 1.37 -10.97
CA ARG A 76 9.53 0.52 -10.55
C ARG A 76 9.15 -0.95 -10.49
N LEU A 77 10.04 -1.84 -10.96
CA LEU A 77 9.84 -3.30 -10.97
C LEU A 77 9.51 -3.87 -9.59
N ARG A 78 10.23 -3.44 -8.54
CA ARG A 78 9.97 -3.89 -7.16
C ARG A 78 8.51 -3.70 -6.75
N GLU A 79 7.94 -2.54 -7.11
CA GLU A 79 6.57 -2.20 -6.75
C GLU A 79 5.54 -2.91 -7.63
N ARG A 80 5.92 -3.30 -8.86
CA ARG A 80 5.09 -4.20 -9.67
C ARG A 80 5.02 -5.60 -9.07
N ILE A 81 6.16 -6.13 -8.60
CA ILE A 81 6.20 -7.42 -7.90
C ILE A 81 5.37 -7.37 -6.62
N ARG A 82 5.46 -6.27 -5.87
CA ARG A 82 4.62 -6.00 -4.70
C ARG A 82 3.13 -6.02 -5.05
N LEU A 83 2.74 -5.35 -6.13
CA LEU A 83 1.35 -5.29 -6.59
C LEU A 83 0.81 -6.66 -7.02
N SER A 84 1.64 -7.51 -7.65
CA SER A 84 1.25 -8.88 -8.00
C SER A 84 1.09 -9.81 -6.79
N GLY A 85 1.51 -9.38 -5.60
CA GLY A 85 1.47 -10.18 -4.40
C GLY A 85 2.62 -11.19 -4.31
N PRO A 86 2.64 -12.00 -3.24
CA PRO A 86 3.70 -12.98 -3.03
C PRO A 86 3.70 -14.05 -4.13
N THR A 87 4.89 -14.40 -4.64
CA THR A 87 5.07 -15.50 -5.60
C THR A 87 4.85 -16.88 -4.97
N ILE A 88 4.84 -16.94 -3.63
CA ILE A 88 4.56 -18.15 -2.86
C ILE A 88 3.18 -18.05 -2.19
N THR A 89 2.51 -19.19 -2.05
CA THR A 89 1.27 -19.27 -1.26
C THR A 89 1.61 -19.15 0.23
N PRO A 90 1.02 -18.18 0.97
CA PRO A 90 1.24 -18.08 2.41
C PRO A 90 0.75 -19.35 3.12
N VAL A 91 1.60 -19.98 3.92
CA VAL A 91 1.18 -21.09 4.78
C VAL A 91 0.44 -20.51 5.98
N VAL A 92 -0.89 -20.58 5.96
CA VAL A 92 -1.72 -20.23 7.12
C VAL A 92 -1.84 -21.47 8.00
N ARG A 93 -1.17 -21.46 9.17
CA ARG A 93 -1.33 -22.52 10.16
C ARG A 93 -2.57 -22.22 11.00
N LEU A 94 -3.68 -22.89 10.69
CA LEU A 94 -4.88 -22.84 11.55
C LEU A 94 -4.55 -23.55 12.86
N HIS A 95 -4.40 -22.79 13.95
CA HIS A 95 -4.38 -23.36 15.29
C HIS A 95 -5.82 -23.76 15.63
N SER A 96 -6.13 -25.05 15.52
CA SER A 96 -7.35 -25.60 16.10
C SER A 96 -7.23 -25.46 17.62
N VAL A 97 -7.96 -24.50 18.19
CA VAL A 97 -8.22 -24.47 19.64
C VAL A 97 -9.25 -25.56 19.90
N ALA A 98 -8.77 -26.78 20.10
CA ALA A 98 -9.59 -27.87 20.59
C ALA A 98 -9.61 -27.81 22.11
N GLY A 99 -10.80 -27.58 22.68
CA GLY A 99 -11.24 -28.05 24.00
C GLY A 99 -10.60 -27.40 25.21
#